data_AF-A0A2W5XEL5-F1
#
_entry.id   AF-A0A2W5XEL5-F1
#
_cell.length_a   1.000
_cell.length_b   1.000
_cell.length_c   1.000
_cell.angle_alpha   90.00
_cell.angle_beta   90.00
_cell.angle_gamma   90.00
#
_symmetry.space_group_name_H-M   'P 1'
#
loop_
_entity.id
_entity.type
_entity.pdbx_description
1 polymer ?
#
loop_
_entity_poly.entity_id
_entity_poly.type
_entity_poly.pdbx_seq_one_letter_code
_entity_poly.pdbx_strand_id
1 'polypeptide(L)'
;MTPDSLSFSDLSQTSSFTVSEAAYGGTFTQNSPTGCAGIVSVSPATAGGPSATFNATSQGAGSCTLTVSDDHGGSVSIPVSVTVPSPTPTPTPTATPT
;
A
#
# COMPACT_ATOMS: atom_id res chain seq x y z
N MET A 1 -14.14 -5.17 -9.54
CA MET A 1 -13.15 -6.13 -9.01
C MET A 1 -11.97 -5.32 -8.54
N THR A 2 -11.84 -5.20 -7.24
CA THR A 2 -10.76 -4.49 -6.56
C THR A 2 -9.62 -5.49 -6.38
N PRO A 3 -8.34 -5.13 -6.52
CA PRO A 3 -7.28 -6.11 -6.32
C PRO A 3 -7.35 -6.69 -4.90
N ASP A 4 -7.41 -8.01 -4.80
CA ASP A 4 -7.46 -8.73 -3.53
C ASP A 4 -6.17 -8.61 -2.70
N SER A 5 -5.08 -8.09 -3.29
CA SER A 5 -3.79 -7.85 -2.61
C SER A 5 -2.90 -6.87 -3.38
N LEU A 6 -1.96 -6.22 -2.68
CA LEU A 6 -0.89 -5.40 -3.27
C LEU A 6 0.48 -5.94 -2.85
N SER A 7 1.41 -5.99 -3.81
CA SER A 7 2.77 -6.47 -3.59
C SER A 7 3.75 -5.44 -4.14
N PHE A 8 4.78 -5.12 -3.36
CA PHE A 8 5.86 -4.22 -3.73
C PHE A 8 7.19 -4.92 -3.52
N SER A 9 8.11 -4.77 -4.47
CA SER A 9 9.46 -5.34 -4.40
C SER A 9 10.55 -4.29 -4.13
N ASP A 10 10.15 -3.02 -4.03
CA ASP A 10 11.03 -1.87 -3.84
C ASP A 10 10.32 -0.78 -3.04
N LEU A 11 11.10 0.19 -2.55
CA LEU A 11 10.59 1.43 -1.95
C LEU A 11 10.19 2.45 -3.02
N SER A 12 9.32 3.39 -2.66
CA SER A 12 8.77 4.42 -3.56
C SER A 12 8.00 3.88 -4.76
N GLN A 13 7.62 2.61 -4.71
CA GLN A 13 6.84 1.97 -5.76
C GLN A 13 5.36 2.27 -5.50
N THR A 14 4.67 2.80 -6.51
CA THR A 14 3.26 3.19 -6.38
C THR A 14 2.38 2.24 -7.17
N SER A 15 1.38 1.68 -6.52
CA SER A 15 0.36 0.82 -7.13
C SER A 15 -1.01 1.43 -6.90
N SER A 16 -1.77 1.60 -7.99
CA SER A 16 -3.14 2.11 -7.91
C SER A 16 -4.12 0.95 -7.81
N PHE A 17 -5.06 1.05 -6.87
CA PHE A 17 -6.18 0.14 -6.75
C PHE A 17 -7.49 0.92 -6.80
N THR A 18 -8.53 0.27 -7.32
CA THR A 18 -9.85 0.87 -7.44
C THR A 18 -10.81 0.08 -6.58
N VAL A 19 -11.60 0.77 -5.77
CA VAL A 19 -12.77 0.26 -5.06
C VAL A 19 -14.01 0.75 -5.77
N SER A 20 -14.96 -0.16 -5.97
CA SER A 20 -16.19 0.16 -6.70
C SER A 20 -17.37 -0.53 -6.06
N GLU A 21 -18.43 0.21 -5.82
CA GLU A 21 -19.69 -0.29 -5.29
C GLU A 21 -20.84 0.19 -6.18
N ALA A 22 -21.62 -0.76 -6.67
CA ALA A 22 -22.69 -0.46 -7.61
C ALA A 22 -23.80 0.35 -6.93
N ALA A 23 -24.26 1.41 -7.59
CA ALA A 23 -25.25 2.36 -7.05
C ALA A 23 -24.84 3.10 -5.76
N TYR A 24 -23.53 3.11 -5.43
CA TYR A 24 -23.01 3.87 -4.31
C TYR A 24 -22.72 5.32 -4.70
N GLY A 25 -23.39 6.27 -4.04
CA GLY A 25 -23.15 7.71 -4.21
C GLY A 25 -22.37 8.37 -3.07
N GLY A 26 -21.91 7.58 -2.09
CA GLY A 26 -21.22 8.08 -0.91
C GLY A 26 -19.71 8.25 -1.11
N THR A 27 -18.99 8.42 0.00
CA THR A 27 -17.52 8.55 0.01
C THR A 27 -16.90 7.26 0.54
N PHE A 28 -15.86 6.77 -0.13
CA PHE A 28 -15.00 5.72 0.39
C PHE A 28 -13.90 6.34 1.24
N THR A 29 -13.68 5.79 2.43
CA THR A 29 -12.66 6.26 3.37
C THR A 29 -11.63 5.17 3.57
N GLN A 30 -10.38 5.50 3.26
CA GLN A 30 -9.25 4.64 3.59
C GLN A 30 -8.94 4.77 5.08
N ASN A 31 -9.26 3.71 5.81
CA ASN A 31 -9.18 3.64 7.25
C ASN A 31 -7.95 2.82 7.70
N SER A 32 -6.84 2.90 6.94
CA SER A 32 -5.69 2.06 7.23
C SER A 32 -5.26 2.18 8.69
N PRO A 33 -5.08 1.04 9.37
CA PRO A 33 -4.59 1.06 10.72
C PRO A 33 -3.20 1.69 10.77
N THR A 34 -2.86 2.27 11.93
CA THR A 34 -1.52 2.78 12.26
C THR A 34 -0.40 1.76 11.99
N GLY A 35 -0.72 0.47 11.89
CA GLY A 35 0.22 -0.59 11.47
C GLY A 35 0.76 -0.48 10.04
N CYS A 36 0.11 0.26 9.13
CA CYS A 36 0.66 0.54 7.80
C CYS A 36 1.56 1.79 7.78
N ALA A 37 1.57 2.60 8.85
CA ALA A 37 2.34 3.83 8.91
C ALA A 37 3.84 3.53 8.82
N GLY A 38 4.49 4.06 7.78
CA GLY A 38 5.90 3.81 7.49
C GLY A 38 6.18 2.59 6.61
N ILE A 39 5.18 1.73 6.33
CA ILE A 39 5.30 0.62 5.37
C ILE A 39 4.75 1.05 4.01
N VAL A 40 3.52 1.58 3.98
CA VAL A 40 2.87 2.04 2.76
C VAL A 40 2.07 3.31 3.07
N SER A 41 2.09 4.27 2.15
CA SER A 41 1.25 5.48 2.22
C SER A 41 0.16 5.39 1.18
N VAL A 42 -1.08 5.72 1.54
CA VAL A 42 -2.20 5.74 0.56
C VAL A 42 -2.68 7.17 0.36
N SER A 43 -2.92 7.55 -0.90
CA SER A 43 -3.48 8.85 -1.26
C SER A 43 -4.40 8.73 -2.48
N PRO A 44 -5.53 9.45 -2.53
CA PRO A 44 -6.11 10.27 -1.45
C PRO A 44 -6.66 9.40 -0.30
N ALA A 45 -6.84 9.96 0.91
CA ALA A 45 -7.43 9.22 2.04
C ALA A 45 -8.94 8.96 1.85
N THR A 46 -9.61 9.77 1.03
CA THR A 46 -11.04 9.65 0.73
C THR A 46 -11.30 9.91 -0.75
N ALA A 47 -12.26 9.20 -1.33
CA ALA A 47 -12.68 9.40 -2.71
C ALA A 47 -14.17 9.07 -2.91
N GLY A 48 -14.83 9.74 -3.85
CA GLY A 48 -16.27 9.59 -4.11
C GLY A 48 -16.62 8.32 -4.88
N GLY A 49 -17.81 7.77 -4.62
CA GLY A 49 -18.41 6.67 -5.38
C GLY A 49 -19.00 7.08 -6.73
N PRO A 50 -19.40 6.11 -7.58
CA PRO A 50 -19.45 4.66 -7.32
C PRO A 50 -18.12 3.94 -7.48
N SER A 51 -17.09 4.62 -7.99
CA SER A 51 -15.74 4.08 -8.17
C SER A 51 -14.70 5.06 -7.65
N ALA A 52 -13.91 4.63 -6.68
CA ALA A 52 -12.83 5.39 -6.09
C ALA A 52 -11.48 4.76 -6.39
N THR A 53 -10.51 5.59 -6.79
CA THR A 53 -9.14 5.16 -7.05
C THR A 53 -8.23 5.66 -5.95
N PHE A 54 -7.40 4.76 -5.43
CA PHE A 54 -6.43 4.99 -4.37
C PHE A 54 -5.04 4.58 -4.86
N ASN A 55 -4.03 5.35 -4.49
CA ASN A 55 -2.64 5.07 -4.82
C ASN A 55 -1.90 4.67 -3.54
N ALA A 56 -1.44 3.43 -3.46
CA ALA A 56 -0.57 2.96 -2.39
C ALA A 56 0.90 3.06 -2.83
N THR A 57 1.71 3.78 -2.08
CA THR A 57 3.15 3.96 -2.30
C THR A 57 3.93 3.28 -1.20
N SER A 58 4.83 2.34 -1.54
CA SER A 58 5.72 1.69 -0.58
C SER A 58 6.71 2.68 0.03
N GLN A 59 6.81 2.70 1.35
CA GLN A 59 7.67 3.58 2.13
C GLN A 59 8.71 2.79 2.93
N GLY A 60 8.39 1.56 3.32
CA GLY A 60 9.25 0.71 4.13
C GLY A 60 8.94 -0.77 3.92
N ALA A 61 9.92 -1.61 4.21
CA ALA A 61 9.77 -3.07 4.14
C ALA A 61 8.85 -3.58 5.26
N GLY A 62 7.99 -4.53 4.94
CA GLY A 62 7.05 -5.12 5.90
C GLY A 62 5.76 -5.56 5.25
N SER A 63 4.82 -6.04 6.07
CA SER A 63 3.48 -6.38 5.63
C SER A 63 2.45 -5.63 6.47
N CYS A 64 1.36 -5.21 5.83
CA CYS A 64 0.28 -4.51 6.50
C CYS A 64 -1.06 -4.79 5.79
N THR A 65 -2.18 -4.41 6.37
CA THR A 65 -3.50 -4.58 5.76
C THR A 65 -4.15 -3.21 5.63
N LEU A 66 -4.43 -2.79 4.40
CA LEU A 66 -5.23 -1.59 4.15
C LEU A 66 -6.70 -1.94 4.35
N THR A 67 -7.45 -1.04 4.98
CA THR A 67 -8.90 -1.19 5.10
C THR A 67 -9.54 0.03 4.47
N VAL A 68 -10.50 -0.20 3.58
CA VAL A 68 -11.34 0.86 3.01
C VAL A 68 -12.76 0.59 3.44
N SER A 69 -13.39 1.58 4.05
CA SER A 69 -14.77 1.51 4.54
C SER A 69 -15.62 2.51 3.78
N ASP A 70 -16.88 2.16 3.55
CA ASP A 70 -17.88 3.09 3.05
C ASP A 70 -18.77 3.59 4.21
N ASP A 71 -19.63 4.57 3.94
CA ASP A 71 -20.48 5.20 4.97
C ASP A 71 -21.70 4.34 5.36
N HIS A 72 -21.99 3.26 4.62
CA HIS A 72 -23.14 2.38 4.82
C HIS A 72 -22.76 1.03 5.48
N GLY A 73 -21.52 0.87 5.92
CA GLY A 73 -21.06 -0.25 6.75
C GLY A 73 -20.37 -1.39 6.00
N GLY A 74 -20.21 -1.28 4.70
CA GLY A 74 -19.29 -2.08 3.88
C GLY A 74 -17.83 -1.73 4.16
N SER A 75 -16.99 -2.76 4.12
CA SER A 75 -15.54 -2.59 4.24
C SER A 75 -14.80 -3.66 3.46
N VAL A 76 -13.66 -3.27 2.90
CA VAL A 76 -12.76 -4.13 2.14
C VAL A 76 -11.39 -4.11 2.80
N SER A 77 -10.78 -5.28 2.92
CA SER A 77 -9.44 -5.45 3.50
C SER A 77 -8.48 -5.91 2.42
N ILE A 78 -7.40 -5.16 2.20
CA ILE A 78 -6.42 -5.39 1.14
C ILE A 78 -5.07 -5.67 1.82
N PRO A 79 -4.61 -6.94 1.85
CA PRO A 79 -3.28 -7.25 2.33
C PRO A 79 -2.22 -6.64 1.41
N VAL A 80 -1.21 -6.02 2.03
CA VAL A 80 -0.06 -5.38 1.40
C VAL A 80 1.22 -6.01 1.89
N SER A 81 2.09 -6.39 0.95
CA SER A 81 3.42 -6.91 1.26
C SER A 81 4.49 -6.09 0.53
N VAL A 82 5.43 -5.53 1.27
CA VAL A 82 6.59 -4.79 0.76
C VAL A 82 7.84 -5.58 1.09
N THR A 83 8.46 -6.17 0.07
CA THR A 83 9.76 -6.83 0.19
C THR A 83 10.80 -5.87 -0.36
N VAL A 84 11.82 -5.50 0.43
CA VAL A 84 12.97 -4.77 -0.12
C VAL A 84 14.17 -5.71 -0.15
N PRO A 85 14.89 -5.81 -1.28
CA PRO A 85 16.15 -6.53 -1.28
C PRO A 85 17.12 -5.83 -0.32
N SER A 86 17.74 -6.60 0.58
CA SER A 86 18.86 -6.08 1.38
C SER A 86 19.93 -5.57 0.42
N PRO A 87 20.56 -4.40 0.67
CA PRO A 87 21.74 -4.03 -0.09
C PRO A 87 22.76 -5.15 0.05
N THR A 88 23.19 -5.74 -1.07
CA THR A 88 24.31 -6.66 -1.08
C THR A 88 25.51 -5.92 -0.51
N PRO A 89 26.19 -6.43 0.54
CA PRO A 89 27.39 -5.78 1.03
C PRO A 89 28.43 -5.80 -0.10
N THR A 90 28.84 -4.63 -0.57
CA THR A 90 30.00 -4.51 -1.45
C THR A 90 31.20 -5.06 -0.69
N PRO A 91 31.95 -6.05 -1.21
CA PRO A 91 33.17 -6.50 -0.54
C PRO A 91 34.13 -5.32 -0.45
N THR A 92 34.48 -4.92 0.77
CA THR A 92 35.57 -3.97 0.99
C THR A 92 36.86 -4.58 0.44
N PRO A 93 37.61 -3.91 -0.46
CA PRO A 93 38.90 -4.43 -0.89
C PRO A 93 39.82 -4.47 0.34
N THR A 94 40.23 -5.68 0.74
CA THR A 94 41.28 -5.89 1.75
C THR A 94 42.55 -5.18 1.25
N ALA A 95 43.05 -4.22 2.03
CA ALA A 95 44.34 -3.60 1.75
C ALA A 95 45.44 -4.67 1.86
N THR A 96 46.19 -4.87 0.78
CA THR A 96 47.38 -5.72 0.77
C THR A 96 48.49 -5.06 1.59
N PRO A 97 49.03 -5.70 2.65
CA PRO A 97 50.21 -5.17 3.35
C PRO A 97 51.46 -5.26 2.45
N THR A 98 52.27 -4.20 2.46
CA THR A 98 53.53 -4.02 1.69
C THR A 98 54.70 -4.75 2.33
#